data_AF-A0A4Q3J682-F1
#
_entry.id   AF-A0A4Q3J682-F1
#
_cell.length_a   1.000
_cell.length_b   1.000
_cell.length_c   1.000
_cell.angle_alpha   90.00
_cell.angle_beta   90.00
_cell.angle_gamma   90.00
#
_symmetry.space_group_name_H-M   'P 1'
#
loop_
_entity.id
_entity.type
_entity.pdbx_description
1 polymer ?
#
loop_
_entity_poly.entity_id
_entity_poly.type
_entity_poly.pdbx_seq_one_letter_code
_entity_poly.pdbx_strand_id
1 'polypeptide(L)'
;MRLLGRLAAIGWAMAAWSCRPQATQAQLRAAAAHDLNCPDDNLRYRTLDDRRRWVAGCGKSATYEASCERRDGDDQERCGWRQLPDDGVER
;
A
#
# COMPACT_ATOMS: atom_id res chain seq x y z
N MET A 1 -30.82 11.89 -54.44
CA MET A 1 -30.97 11.98 -52.98
C MET A 1 -29.63 12.32 -52.35
N ARG A 2 -29.58 13.36 -51.51
CA ARG A 2 -28.44 13.67 -50.62
C ARG A 2 -28.55 12.80 -49.37
N LEU A 3 -27.42 12.30 -48.87
CA LEU A 3 -27.14 12.17 -47.43
C LEU A 3 -25.62 11.98 -47.25
N LEU A 4 -24.96 13.11 -46.95
CA LEU A 4 -23.68 13.16 -46.29
C LEU A 4 -23.86 12.74 -44.82
N GLY A 5 -22.87 12.06 -44.25
CA GLY A 5 -22.66 11.93 -42.80
C GLY A 5 -21.51 10.94 -42.56
N ARG A 6 -20.23 11.35 -42.54
CA ARG A 6 -19.52 11.81 -41.32
C ARG A 6 -19.97 10.98 -40.11
N LEU A 7 -19.12 10.16 -39.52
CA LEU A 7 -18.18 10.61 -38.49
C LEU A 7 -17.06 9.58 -38.28
N ALA A 8 -15.84 10.09 -38.15
CA ALA A 8 -14.68 9.36 -37.67
C ALA A 8 -14.99 8.73 -36.30
N ALA A 9 -14.84 7.41 -36.19
CA ALA A 9 -14.76 6.74 -34.91
C ALA A 9 -13.40 7.09 -34.29
N ILE A 10 -13.32 8.28 -33.68
CA ILE A 10 -12.25 8.65 -32.78
C ILE A 10 -12.42 7.69 -31.60
N GLY A 11 -11.68 6.57 -31.64
CA GLY A 11 -11.68 5.59 -30.56
C GLY A 11 -11.15 6.26 -29.31
N TRP A 12 -12.04 6.50 -28.35
CA TRP A 12 -11.70 6.90 -26.99
C TRP A 12 -11.03 5.70 -26.30
N ALA A 13 -9.78 5.41 -26.64
CA ALA A 13 -8.90 4.65 -25.77
C ALA A 13 -8.39 5.61 -24.69
N MET A 14 -9.30 6.04 -23.81
CA MET A 14 -8.89 6.68 -22.56
C MET A 14 -8.01 5.67 -21.83
N ALA A 15 -6.74 6.01 -21.71
CA ALA A 15 -5.81 5.30 -20.85
C ALA A 15 -6.42 5.25 -19.45
N ALA A 16 -6.98 4.10 -19.08
CA ALA A 16 -7.22 3.78 -17.69
C ALA A 16 -5.83 3.70 -17.05
N TRP A 17 -5.33 4.85 -16.57
CA TRP A 17 -4.20 4.89 -15.67
C TRP A 17 -4.57 4.00 -14.50
N SER A 18 -3.89 2.86 -14.43
CA SER A 18 -4.08 1.83 -13.44
C SER A 18 -3.68 2.39 -12.07
N CYS A 19 -4.59 3.09 -11.40
CA CYS A 19 -4.51 3.35 -9.97
C CYS A 19 -4.68 2.00 -9.26
N ARG A 20 -3.61 1.21 -9.21
CA ARG A 20 -3.57 0.06 -8.34
C ARG A 20 -3.51 0.58 -6.90
N PRO A 21 -4.36 0.05 -6.00
CA PRO A 21 -4.26 0.39 -4.59
C PRO A 21 -2.85 0.03 -4.09
N GLN A 22 -2.30 0.84 -3.19
CA GLN A 22 -0.98 0.65 -2.61
C GLN A 22 -1.04 0.90 -1.11
N ALA A 23 -0.18 0.21 -0.35
CA ALA A 23 -0.03 0.44 1.07
C ALA A 23 0.61 1.83 1.30
N THR A 24 -0.04 2.66 2.11
CA THR A 24 0.36 4.05 2.32
C THR A 24 1.20 4.22 3.58
N GLN A 25 1.96 5.32 3.67
CA GLN A 25 2.71 5.67 4.87
C GLN A 25 1.78 5.91 6.07
N ALA A 26 0.59 6.49 5.86
CA ALA A 26 -0.37 6.74 6.94
C ALA A 26 -0.87 5.43 7.56
N GLN A 27 -1.13 4.40 6.74
CA GLN A 27 -1.47 3.07 7.23
C GLN A 27 -0.31 2.46 8.04
N LEU A 28 0.93 2.60 7.59
CA LEU A 28 2.11 2.12 8.34
C LEU A 28 2.24 2.81 9.69
N ARG A 29 2.05 4.13 9.75
CA ARG A 29 2.11 4.92 10.99
C ARG A 29 1.09 4.44 12.00
N ALA A 30 -0.17 4.31 11.58
CA ALA A 30 -1.25 3.85 12.44
C ALA A 30 -1.03 2.42 12.95
N ALA A 31 -0.63 1.50 12.07
CA ALA A 31 -0.33 0.12 12.46
C ALA A 31 0.83 0.06 13.46
N ALA A 32 1.96 0.70 13.14
CA ALA A 32 3.14 0.68 14.01
C ALA A 32 2.91 1.36 15.35
N ALA A 33 2.15 2.45 15.40
CA ALA A 33 1.83 3.12 16.66
C ALA A 33 1.01 2.22 17.58
N HIS A 34 0.05 1.48 17.00
CA HIS A 34 -0.76 0.53 17.71
C HIS A 34 0.06 -0.68 18.19
N ASP A 35 0.73 -1.38 17.28
CA ASP A 35 1.42 -2.64 17.56
C ASP A 35 2.60 -2.45 18.54
N LEU A 36 3.33 -1.33 18.40
CA LEU A 36 4.44 -1.00 19.29
C LEU A 36 3.98 -0.29 20.56
N ASN A 37 2.68 0.03 20.71
CA ASN A 37 2.13 0.85 21.79
C ASN A 37 2.98 2.12 22.01
N CYS A 38 3.23 2.85 20.92
CA CYS A 38 4.14 3.98 20.89
C CYS A 38 3.51 5.13 20.07
N PRO A 39 3.51 6.38 20.57
CA PRO A 39 3.00 7.52 19.81
C PRO A 39 3.74 7.68 18.48
N ASP A 40 3.03 8.10 17.41
CA ASP A 40 3.60 8.32 16.08
C ASP A 40 4.85 9.22 16.11
N ASP A 41 4.82 10.30 16.89
CA ASP A 41 5.92 11.24 17.03
C ASP A 41 7.22 10.63 17.61
N ASN A 42 7.10 9.48 18.30
CA ASN A 42 8.22 8.76 18.88
C ASN A 42 8.70 7.58 18.00
N LEU A 43 8.04 7.35 16.87
CA LEU A 43 8.41 6.30 15.94
C LEU A 43 9.45 6.79 14.94
N ARG A 44 10.39 5.90 14.61
CA ARG A 44 11.41 6.08 13.59
C ARG A 44 11.21 5.01 12.53
N TYR A 45 11.26 5.43 11.27
CA TYR A 45 11.03 4.58 10.11
C TYR A 45 12.32 4.44 9.31
N ARG A 46 12.63 3.22 8.87
CA ARG A 46 13.70 2.93 7.92
C ARG A 46 13.16 2.05 6.81
N THR A 47 13.31 2.50 5.57
CA THR A 47 13.05 1.67 4.39
C THR A 47 14.11 0.57 4.30
N LEU A 48 13.68 -0.69 4.25
CA LEU A 48 14.58 -1.83 4.03
C LEU A 48 14.65 -2.17 2.54
N ASP A 49 13.51 -2.19 1.84
CA ASP A 49 13.39 -2.33 0.39
C ASP A 49 12.05 -1.75 -0.09
N ASP A 50 11.57 -2.09 -1.30
CA ASP A 50 10.32 -1.56 -1.86
C ASP A 50 9.06 -1.96 -1.09
N ARG A 51 9.07 -3.10 -0.39
CA ARG A 51 7.91 -3.61 0.36
C ARG A 51 8.12 -3.73 1.86
N ARG A 52 9.35 -3.70 2.37
CA ARG A 52 9.62 -3.81 3.81
C ARG A 52 10.06 -2.50 4.45
N ARG A 53 9.52 -2.19 5.63
CA ARG A 53 9.96 -1.07 6.47
C ARG A 53 10.23 -1.57 7.86
N TRP A 54 11.37 -1.16 8.39
CA TRP A 54 11.66 -1.31 9.80
C TRP A 54 11.14 -0.09 10.55
N VAL A 55 10.51 -0.31 11.69
CA VAL A 55 9.96 0.74 12.56
C VAL A 55 10.43 0.50 13.98
N ALA A 56 10.86 1.54 14.67
CA ALA A 56 11.23 1.46 16.08
C ALA A 56 10.85 2.71 16.87
N GLY A 57 10.55 2.51 18.14
CA GLY A 57 10.20 3.56 19.08
C GLY A 57 9.81 2.96 20.43
N CYS A 58 9.89 3.76 21.49
CA CYS A 58 9.49 3.35 22.84
C CYS A 58 10.13 2.03 23.32
N GLY A 59 11.37 1.74 22.91
CA GLY A 59 12.12 0.53 23.28
C GLY A 59 11.73 -0.74 22.52
N LYS A 60 10.88 -0.64 21.49
CA LYS A 60 10.44 -1.76 20.65
C LYS A 60 10.80 -1.49 19.19
N SER A 61 10.87 -2.56 18.40
CA SER A 61 11.03 -2.49 16.95
C SER A 61 10.31 -3.63 16.27
N ALA A 62 9.88 -3.42 15.04
CA ALA A 62 9.29 -4.43 14.18
C ALA A 62 9.58 -4.15 12.71
N THR A 63 9.54 -5.20 11.89
CA THR A 63 9.56 -5.06 10.42
C THR A 63 8.15 -5.26 9.90
N TYR A 64 7.74 -4.39 8.98
CA TYR A 64 6.45 -4.44 8.30
C TYR A 64 6.64 -4.72 6.83
N GLU A 65 5.79 -5.57 6.25
CA GLU A 65 5.72 -5.81 4.82
C GLU A 65 4.40 -5.29 4.24
N ALA A 66 4.50 -4.55 3.13
CA ALA A 66 3.37 -4.13 2.32
C ALA A 66 2.77 -5.34 1.61
N SER A 67 1.47 -5.54 1.78
CA SER A 67 0.73 -6.59 1.10
C SER A 67 -0.60 -6.08 0.60
N CYS A 68 -1.04 -6.62 -0.54
CA CYS A 68 -2.35 -6.40 -1.12
C CYS A 68 -3.07 -7.72 -1.15
N GLU A 69 -4.24 -7.77 -0.53
CA GLU A 69 -5.05 -8.97 -0.45
C GLU A 69 -6.40 -8.69 -1.12
N ARG A 70 -6.80 -9.58 -2.02
CA ARG A 70 -8.15 -9.60 -2.57
C ARG A 70 -9.02 -10.41 -1.62
N ARG A 71 -10.13 -9.85 -1.17
CA ARG A 71 -11.09 -10.59 -0.35
C ARG A 71 -12.06 -11.33 -1.26
N ASP A 72 -12.40 -12.58 -0.94
CA ASP A 72 -13.40 -13.32 -1.70
C ASP A 72 -14.75 -12.58 -1.66
N GLY A 73 -15.30 -12.29 -2.85
CA GLY A 73 -16.53 -11.52 -3.01
C GLY A 73 -16.35 -10.00 -3.16
N ASP A 74 -15.13 -9.47 -3.05
CA ASP A 74 -14.80 -8.08 -3.33
C ASP A 74 -14.06 -7.94 -4.68
N ASP A 75 -14.50 -7.01 -5.53
CA ASP A 75 -13.78 -6.67 -6.77
C ASP A 75 -12.53 -5.79 -6.52
N GLN A 76 -12.33 -5.34 -5.28
CA GLN A 76 -11.27 -4.39 -4.91
C GLN A 76 -10.16 -5.06 -4.08
N GLU A 77 -8.92 -4.89 -4.52
CA GLU A 77 -7.73 -5.25 -3.72
C GLU A 77 -7.58 -4.31 -2.52
N ARG A 78 -7.38 -4.86 -1.33
CA ARG A 78 -7.09 -4.10 -0.11
C ARG A 78 -5.61 -4.19 0.21
N CYS A 79 -4.93 -3.05 0.14
CA CYS A 79 -3.51 -2.95 0.48
C CYS A 79 -3.30 -2.38 1.88
N GLY A 80 -2.30 -2.91 2.58
CA GLY A 80 -1.93 -2.47 3.91
C GLY A 80 -0.55 -3.00 4.32
N TRP A 81 -0.22 -2.79 5.58
CA TRP A 81 1.04 -3.23 6.19
C TRP A 81 0.75 -4.35 7.17
N ARG A 82 1.56 -5.42 7.11
CA ARG A 82 1.52 -6.53 8.07
C ARG A 82 2.86 -6.58 8.80
N GLN A 83 2.83 -6.69 10.12
CA GLN A 83 4.02 -6.96 10.89
C GLN A 83 4.55 -8.36 10.52
N LEU A 84 5.83 -8.45 10.19
CA LEU A 84 6.52 -9.71 10.03
C LEU A 84 6.82 -10.30 11.42
N PRO A 85 6.71 -11.63 11.58
CA PRO A 85 7.20 -12.29 12.78
C PRO A 85 8.68 -11.94 12.99
N ASP A 86 9.07 -11.79 14.25
CA ASP A 86 10.47 -11.62 14.60
C ASP A 86 11.16 -12.97 14.37
N ASP A 87 11.72 -13.18 13.17
CA ASP A 87 12.40 -14.43 12.81
C ASP A 87 13.73 -14.61 13.56
N GLY A 88 14.00 -13.78 14.59
CA GLY A 88 15.23 -13.85 15.36
C GLY A 88 16.47 -13.70 14.48
N VAL A 89 16.49 -12.75 13.54
CA VAL A 89 17.72 -12.42 12.81
C VAL A 89 18.74 -11.96 13.85
N GLU A 90 19.58 -12.92 14.26
CA GLU A 90 20.69 -12.75 15.17
C GLU A 90 21.50 -11.54 14.71
N ARG A 91 21.55 -10.53 15.58
CA ARG A 91 22.38 -9.34 15.39
C ARG A 91 23.82 -9.61 15.77
#